data_AF-A0A5C8LDB1-F1
#
_entry.id   AF-A0A5C8LDB1-F1
#
_cell.length_a   1.000
_cell.length_b   1.000
_cell.length_c   1.000
_cell.angle_alpha   90.00
_cell.angle_beta   90.00
_cell.angle_gamma   90.00
#
_symmetry.space_group_name_H-M   'P 1'
#
loop_
_entity.id
_entity.type
_entity.pdbx_description
1 polymer ?
#
loop_
_entity_poly.entity_id
_entity_poly.type
_entity_poly.pdbx_seq_one_letter_code
_entity_poly.pdbx_strand_id
1 'polypeptide(L)'
;MNMGTDPINDQPQQQPYGFQPAPSSPVVSLQDWLITILLLAIPLVNIILLFIWAFGNDTNPSKANYAKASLIWIGIVLVCYVLFFVIFLGAMVSSHT
;
A
#
# COMPACT_ATOMS: atom_id res chain seq x y z
N MET A 1 -9.24 -47.94 54.36
CA MET A 1 -10.11 -47.35 53.33
C MET A 1 -9.99 -45.84 53.43
N ASN A 2 -9.19 -45.24 52.55
CA ASN A 2 -9.08 -43.79 52.42
C ASN A 2 -9.89 -43.41 51.17
N MET A 3 -11.06 -42.81 51.37
CA MET A 3 -11.91 -42.31 50.28
C MET A 3 -11.21 -41.09 49.67
N GLY A 4 -10.75 -41.25 48.43
CA GLY A 4 -10.19 -40.16 47.65
C GLY A 4 -11.26 -39.11 47.37
N THR A 5 -11.22 -38.02 48.12
CA THR A 5 -11.87 -36.76 47.76
C THR A 5 -10.82 -35.86 47.15
N ASP A 6 -10.41 -36.18 45.93
CA ASP A 6 -9.69 -35.21 45.10
C ASP A 6 -10.74 -34.24 44.55
N PRO A 7 -10.61 -32.91 44.78
CA PRO A 7 -11.57 -31.96 44.28
C PRO A 7 -11.58 -31.98 42.74
N ILE A 8 -12.77 -32.13 42.15
CA ILE A 8 -13.00 -31.95 40.72
C ILE A 8 -12.56 -30.53 40.36
N ASN A 9 -11.46 -30.43 39.61
CA ASN A 9 -10.87 -29.18 39.19
C ASN A 9 -11.60 -28.64 37.96
N ASP A 10 -12.69 -27.90 38.17
CA ASP A 10 -13.46 -27.23 37.12
C ASP A 10 -12.78 -25.94 36.62
N GLN A 11 -11.53 -26.00 36.15
CA GLN A 11 -10.95 -24.84 35.46
C GLN A 11 -11.40 -24.83 33.98
N PRO A 12 -11.94 -23.70 33.48
CA PRO A 12 -12.30 -23.59 32.07
C PRO A 12 -11.04 -23.75 31.21
N GLN A 13 -11.03 -24.77 30.36
CA GLN A 13 -9.97 -25.05 29.40
C GLN A 13 -9.81 -23.85 28.45
N GLN A 14 -8.77 -23.03 28.65
CA GLN A 14 -8.46 -21.93 27.75
C GLN A 14 -7.96 -22.49 26.42
N GLN A 15 -8.69 -22.25 25.33
CA GLN A 15 -8.30 -22.70 24.00
C GLN A 15 -7.06 -21.92 23.53
N PRO A 16 -6.01 -22.59 22.98
CA PRO A 16 -4.83 -21.90 22.48
C PRO A 16 -5.22 -20.97 21.32
N TYR A 17 -4.86 -19.70 21.41
CA TYR A 17 -4.98 -18.76 20.29
C TYR A 17 -4.05 -19.25 19.18
N GLY A 18 -4.60 -19.99 18.22
CA GLY A 18 -3.86 -20.50 17.09
C GLY A 18 -3.35 -19.33 16.26
N PHE A 19 -2.05 -19.27 16.00
CA PHE A 19 -1.49 -18.41 14.97
C PHE A 19 -2.10 -18.85 13.62
N GLN A 20 -3.16 -18.18 13.17
CA GLN A 20 -3.57 -18.24 11.78
C GLN A 20 -2.50 -17.47 10.99
N PRO A 21 -1.70 -18.12 10.13
CA PRO A 21 -0.86 -17.38 9.23
C PRO A 21 -1.77 -16.47 8.40
N ALA A 22 -1.56 -15.15 8.51
CA ALA A 22 -2.22 -14.19 7.64
C ALA A 22 -1.99 -14.65 6.19
N PRO A 23 -2.97 -14.47 5.28
CA PRO A 23 -2.83 -14.88 3.89
C PRO A 23 -1.52 -14.31 3.33
N SER A 24 -0.55 -15.19 3.09
CA SER A 24 0.78 -14.80 2.64
C SER A 24 0.68 -14.52 1.15
N SER A 25 0.48 -13.26 0.79
CA SER A 25 0.62 -12.84 -0.60
C SER A 25 2.03 -13.16 -1.10
N PRO A 26 2.20 -13.73 -2.30
CA PRO A 26 3.52 -14.03 -2.86
C PRO A 26 4.43 -12.79 -2.81
N VAL A 27 5.67 -12.93 -2.33
CA VAL A 27 6.63 -11.83 -2.36
C VAL A 27 6.98 -11.52 -3.81
N VAL A 28 6.93 -10.25 -4.21
CA VAL A 28 7.35 -9.82 -5.55
C VAL A 28 8.86 -9.95 -5.66
N SER A 29 9.33 -10.72 -6.64
CA SER A 29 10.76 -10.94 -6.85
C SER A 29 11.46 -9.69 -7.37
N LEU A 30 12.79 -9.63 -7.23
CA LEU A 30 13.60 -8.54 -7.80
C LEU A 30 13.44 -8.46 -9.33
N GLN A 31 13.38 -9.60 -10.02
CA GLN A 31 13.20 -9.65 -11.47
C GLN A 31 11.86 -9.04 -11.89
N ASP A 32 10.78 -9.31 -11.15
CA ASP A 32 9.48 -8.71 -11.41
C ASP A 32 9.50 -7.20 -11.19
N TRP A 33 10.25 -6.72 -10.21
CA TRP A 33 10.47 -5.29 -9.99
C TRP A 33 11.26 -4.64 -11.13
N LEU A 34 12.29 -5.31 -11.66
CA LEU A 34 13.04 -4.81 -12.82
C LEU A 34 12.15 -4.64 -14.04
N ILE A 35 11.30 -5.64 -14.35
CA ILE A 35 10.34 -5.55 -15.45
C ILE A 35 9.30 -4.45 -15.18
N THR A 36 8.84 -4.34 -13.92
CA THR A 36 7.91 -3.28 -13.51
C THR A 36 8.51 -1.90 -13.76
N ILE A 37 9.76 -1.66 -13.35
CA ILE A 37 10.47 -0.39 -13.57
C ILE A 37 10.66 -0.12 -15.06
N LEU A 38 10.95 -1.14 -15.87
CA LEU A 38 11.04 -0.99 -17.33
C LEU A 38 9.71 -0.53 -17.95
N LEU A 39 8.58 -1.11 -17.52
CA LEU A 39 7.25 -0.67 -17.98
C LEU A 39 6.91 0.75 -17.50
N LEU A 40 7.28 1.08 -16.26
CA LEU A 40 7.09 2.42 -15.68
C LEU A 40 7.94 3.50 -16.38
N ALA A 41 9.02 3.13 -17.06
CA ALA A 41 9.83 4.07 -17.83
C ALA A 41 9.09 4.61 -19.07
N ILE A 42 8.07 3.91 -19.56
CA ILE A 42 7.23 4.35 -20.67
C ILE A 42 6.08 5.22 -20.11
N PRO A 43 6.01 6.54 -20.39
CA PRO A 43 5.12 7.46 -19.67
C PRO A 43 3.63 7.09 -19.74
N LEU A 44 3.13 6.75 -20.92
CA LEU A 44 1.71 6.39 -21.09
C LEU A 44 1.37 5.06 -20.44
N VAL A 45 2.26 4.06 -20.56
CA VAL A 45 2.07 2.74 -19.96
C VAL A 45 2.13 2.83 -18.45
N ASN A 46 3.06 3.62 -17.90
CA ASN A 46 3.18 3.87 -16.47
C ASN A 46 1.85 4.29 -15.85
N ILE A 47 1.25 5.37 -16.38
CA ILE A 47 -0.01 5.90 -15.83
C ILE A 47 -1.12 4.84 -15.89
N ILE A 48 -1.31 4.18 -17.04
CA ILE A 48 -2.34 3.14 -17.21
C ILE A 48 -2.11 1.98 -16.23
N LEU A 49 -0.87 1.52 -16.08
CA LEU A 49 -0.50 0.40 -15.23
C LEU A 49 -0.70 0.72 -13.74
N LEU A 50 -0.45 1.96 -13.32
CA LEU A 50 -0.78 2.43 -11.97
C LEU A 50 -2.28 2.31 -11.69
N PHE A 51 -3.16 2.67 -12.63
CA PHE A 51 -4.61 2.47 -12.45
C PHE A 51 -4.98 0.99 -12.37
N ILE A 52 -4.44 0.15 -13.26
CA ILE A 52 -4.69 -1.30 -13.25
C ILE A 52 -4.29 -1.92 -11.92
N TRP A 53 -3.13 -1.56 -11.37
CA TRP A 53 -2.65 -2.10 -10.11
C TRP A 53 -3.31 -1.49 -8.87
N ALA A 54 -3.65 -0.20 -8.90
CA ALA A 54 -4.26 0.47 -7.75
C ALA A 54 -5.72 0.04 -7.52
N PHE A 55 -6.43 -0.31 -8.60
CA PHE A 55 -7.86 -0.60 -8.57
C PHE A 55 -8.23 -2.03 -9.04
N GLY A 56 -7.25 -2.85 -9.42
CA GLY A 56 -7.48 -4.24 -9.82
C GLY A 56 -7.61 -5.17 -8.62
N ASN A 57 -8.58 -6.10 -8.68
CA ASN A 57 -8.90 -7.01 -7.57
C ASN A 57 -7.89 -8.16 -7.39
N ASP A 58 -7.12 -8.51 -8.43
CA ASP A 58 -6.14 -9.63 -8.43
C ASP A 58 -4.68 -9.17 -8.46
N THR A 59 -4.42 -7.94 -8.01
CA THR A 59 -3.05 -7.40 -7.98
C THR A 59 -2.34 -7.78 -6.69
N ASN A 60 -1.07 -8.17 -6.81
CA ASN A 60 -0.20 -8.37 -5.65
C ASN A 60 -0.22 -7.13 -4.73
N PRO A 61 -0.41 -7.28 -3.41
CA PRO A 61 -0.58 -6.14 -2.51
C PRO A 61 0.61 -5.18 -2.52
N SER A 62 1.84 -5.66 -2.73
CA SER A 62 3.01 -4.79 -2.86
C SER A 62 2.94 -3.88 -4.09
N LYS A 63 2.47 -4.40 -5.24
CA LYS A 63 2.30 -3.61 -6.47
C LYS A 63 1.09 -2.68 -6.36
N ALA A 64 0.01 -3.12 -5.73
CA ALA A 64 -1.17 -2.30 -5.49
C ALA A 64 -0.84 -1.11 -4.56
N ASN A 65 -0.07 -1.36 -3.49
CA ASN A 65 0.38 -0.31 -2.57
C ASN A 65 1.33 0.68 -3.25
N TYR A 66 2.30 0.18 -4.04
CA TYR A 66 3.15 1.03 -4.86
C TYR A 66 2.32 1.92 -5.79
N ALA A 67 1.33 1.35 -6.47
CA ALA A 67 0.52 2.08 -7.42
C ALA A 67 -0.32 3.19 -6.75
N LYS A 68 -0.98 2.86 -5.63
CA LYS A 68 -1.72 3.84 -4.82
C LYS A 68 -0.81 4.96 -4.32
N ALA A 69 0.38 4.63 -3.81
CA ALA A 69 1.35 5.62 -3.33
C ALA A 69 1.82 6.55 -4.46
N SER A 70 2.14 5.99 -5.63
CA SER A 70 2.53 6.78 -6.81
C SER A 70 1.43 7.74 -7.27
N LEU A 71 0.16 7.30 -7.28
CA LEU A 71 -0.97 8.19 -7.62
C LEU A 71 -1.13 9.34 -6.63
N ILE A 72 -0.96 9.07 -5.33
CA ILE A 72 -0.98 10.11 -4.29
C ILE A 72 0.17 11.09 -4.50
N TRP A 73 1.38 10.61 -4.77
CA TRP A 73 2.53 11.47 -5.07
C TRP A 73 2.32 12.35 -6.30
N ILE A 74 1.75 11.80 -7.37
CA ILE A 74 1.38 12.56 -8.56
C ILE A 74 0.39 13.68 -8.18
N GLY A 75 -0.62 13.38 -7.37
CA GLY A 75 -1.57 14.37 -6.88
C GLY A 75 -0.92 15.48 -6.05
N ILE A 76 -0.01 15.12 -5.13
CA ILE A 76 0.74 16.08 -4.30
C ILE A 76 1.59 16.98 -5.18
N VAL A 77 2.37 16.41 -6.10
CA VAL A 77 3.24 17.17 -7.01
C VAL A 77 2.41 18.12 -7.87
N LEU A 78 1.25 17.69 -8.37
CA LEU A 78 0.35 18.51 -9.15
C LEU A 78 -0.14 19.73 -8.35
N VAL A 79 -0.60 19.53 -7.10
CA VAL A 79 -1.03 20.62 -6.21
C VAL A 79 0.11 21.60 -5.93
N CYS A 80 1.30 21.09 -5.60
CA CYS A 80 2.49 21.92 -5.39
C CYS A 80 2.84 22.73 -6.65
N TYR A 81 2.75 22.12 -7.84
CA TYR A 81 3.00 22.80 -9.12
C TYR A 81 2.02 23.96 -9.35
N VAL A 82 0.73 23.73 -9.12
CA VAL A 82 -0.30 24.78 -9.28
C VAL A 82 -0.05 25.93 -8.30
N LEU A 83 0.22 25.64 -7.03
CA LEU A 83 0.52 26.67 -6.03
C LEU A 83 1.75 27.49 -6.41
N PHE A 84 2.84 26.81 -6.80
CA PHE A 84 4.06 27.46 -7.22
C PHE A 84 3.83 28.35 -8.45
N PHE A 85 3.10 27.85 -9.44
CA PHE A 85 2.76 28.58 -10.65
C PHE A 85 1.94 29.83 -10.35
N VAL A 86 0.90 29.74 -9.51
CA VAL A 86 0.06 30.88 -9.12
C VAL A 86 0.87 31.96 -8.39
N ILE A 87 1.72 31.56 -7.43
CA ILE A 87 2.56 32.50 -6.68
C ILE A 87 3.57 33.18 -7.62
N PHE A 88 4.27 32.42 -8.46
CA PHE A 88 5.29 32.97 -9.36
C PHE A 88 4.70 33.83 -10.47
N LEU A 89 3.61 33.42 -11.11
CA LEU A 89 2.94 34.26 -12.11
C LEU A 89 2.33 35.51 -11.48
N GLY A 90 1.69 35.39 -10.31
CA GLY A 90 1.16 36.54 -9.59
C GLY A 90 2.26 37.57 -9.27
N ALA A 91 3.42 37.10 -8.79
CA ALA A 91 4.57 37.95 -8.54
C ALA A 91 5.09 38.62 -9.82
N MET A 92 5.24 37.89 -10.93
CA MET A 92 5.70 38.47 -12.20
C MET A 92 4.73 39.50 -12.77
N VAL A 93 3.41 39.25 -12.71
CA VAL A 93 2.41 40.24 -13.15
C VAL A 93 2.46 41.50 -12.30
N SER A 94 2.62 41.36 -10.98
CA SER A 94 2.73 42.51 -10.07
C SER A 94 4.01 43.34 -10.25
N SER A 95 5.10 42.76 -10.76
CA SER A 95 6.34 43.52 -11.03
C SER A 95 6.31 44.31 -12.34
N HIS A 96 5.33 44.06 -13.21
CA HIS A 96 5.21 44.70 -14.54
C HIS A 96 4.02 45.67 -14.66
N THR A 97 3.30 45.92 -13.56
CA THR A 97 2.22 46.92 -13.47
C THR A 97 2.59 47.96 -12.41
#